data_AF-A0A9E2NYU0-F1
#
_entry.id   AF-A0A9E2NYU0-F1
#
_cell.length_a   1.000
_cell.length_b   1.000
_cell.length_c   1.000
_cell.angle_alpha   90.00
_cell.angle_beta   90.00
_cell.angle_gamma   90.00
#
_symmetry.space_group_name_H-M   'P 1'
#
loop_
_entity.id
_entity.type
_entity.pdbx_description
1 polymer ?
#
loop_
_entity_poly.entity_id
_entity_poly.type
_entity_poly.pdbx_seq_one_letter_code
_entity_poly.pdbx_strand_id
1 'polypeptide(L)'
;MEKDFDIVFVKPKKYEDCKKCVGYIKRDKIVHINLMDLDGKESQRILDYISGAVYIKEGEIVNPGENIFCTIPKNKNHMFDYKAKTESYDEEEEIVPIYRK
;
A
#
# COMPACT_ATOMS: atom_id res chain seq x y z
N MET A 1 -20.83 10.84 19.76
CA MET A 1 -20.71 10.04 18.53
C MET A 1 -19.33 10.29 17.96
N GLU A 2 -18.55 9.22 17.74
CA GLU A 2 -17.33 9.30 16.95
C GLU A 2 -17.72 9.74 15.53
N LYS A 3 -17.04 10.73 14.96
CA LYS A 3 -17.32 11.19 13.60
C LYS A 3 -16.99 10.05 12.63
N ASP A 4 -17.92 9.76 11.73
CA ASP A 4 -17.70 8.77 10.70
C ASP A 4 -16.86 9.38 9.57
N PHE A 5 -15.66 8.83 9.36
CA PHE A 5 -14.72 9.30 8.33
C PHE A 5 -14.50 8.20 7.32
N ASP A 6 -14.39 8.54 6.03
CA ASP A 6 -14.12 7.55 4.98
C ASP A 6 -12.67 7.17 4.82
N ILE A 7 -11.78 8.10 5.17
CA ILE A 7 -10.33 8.02 4.99
C ILE A 7 -9.66 8.30 6.34
N VAL A 8 -8.63 7.52 6.65
CA VAL A 8 -7.81 7.69 7.85
C VAL A 8 -6.34 7.74 7.47
N PHE A 9 -5.63 8.76 7.94
CA PHE A 9 -4.19 8.91 7.75
C PHE A 9 -3.45 8.34 8.97
N VAL A 10 -2.50 7.45 8.73
CA VAL A 10 -1.68 6.81 9.75
C VAL A 10 -0.22 6.91 9.35
N LYS A 11 0.63 7.32 10.29
CA LYS A 11 2.09 7.26 10.18
C LYS A 11 2.63 6.32 11.26
N PRO A 12 2.71 4.99 10.99
CA PRO A 12 3.26 4.03 11.92
C PRO A 12 4.70 4.40 12.33
N LYS A 13 5.03 4.18 13.61
CA LYS A 13 6.38 4.38 14.16
C LYS A 13 7.04 3.09 14.63
N LYS A 14 6.27 2.01 14.68
CA LYS A 14 6.71 0.67 15.10
C LYS A 14 5.73 -0.38 14.58
N TYR A 15 6.16 -1.63 14.57
CA TYR A 15 5.35 -2.76 14.11
C TYR A 15 3.96 -2.84 14.78
N GLU A 16 3.83 -2.55 16.07
CA GLU A 16 2.56 -2.69 16.80
C GLU A 16 1.43 -1.78 16.29
N ASP A 17 1.78 -0.69 15.57
CA ASP A 17 0.81 0.22 14.99
C ASP A 17 -0.01 -0.43 13.86
N CYS A 18 0.45 -1.57 13.32
CA CYS A 18 -0.27 -2.36 12.32
C CYS A 18 -1.69 -2.73 12.78
N LYS A 19 -1.89 -3.00 14.08
CA LYS A 19 -3.20 -3.31 14.68
C LYS A 19 -4.18 -2.16 14.52
N LYS A 20 -3.70 -0.92 14.62
CA LYS A 20 -4.53 0.28 14.43
C LYS A 20 -4.99 0.39 12.98
N CYS A 21 -4.09 0.18 12.01
CA CYS A 21 -4.43 0.13 10.58
C CYS A 21 -5.50 -0.95 10.30
N VAL A 22 -5.28 -2.18 10.78
CA VAL A 22 -6.25 -3.28 10.62
C VAL A 22 -7.61 -2.98 11.24
N GLY A 23 -7.64 -2.29 12.39
CA GLY A 23 -8.89 -1.84 12.99
C GLY A 23 -9.68 -0.86 12.11
N TYR A 24 -9.02 -0.03 11.30
CA TYR A 24 -9.68 0.83 10.32
C TYR A 24 -10.10 0.05 9.06
N ILE A 25 -9.25 -0.86 8.56
CA ILE A 25 -9.57 -1.73 7.41
C ILE A 25 -10.82 -2.57 7.69
N LYS A 26 -10.93 -3.14 8.91
CA LYS A 26 -12.11 -3.91 9.33
C LYS A 26 -13.41 -3.11 9.30
N ARG A 27 -13.32 -1.79 9.46
CA ARG A 27 -14.44 -0.82 9.44
C ARG A 27 -14.67 -0.20 8.05
N ASP A 28 -14.13 -0.81 6.99
CA ASP A 28 -14.28 -0.38 5.60
C ASP A 28 -13.83 1.07 5.37
N LYS A 29 -12.74 1.45 6.05
CA LYS A 29 -12.08 2.75 5.88
C LYS A 29 -10.92 2.63 4.90
N ILE A 30 -10.74 3.67 4.08
CA ILE A 30 -9.51 3.84 3.33
C ILE A 30 -8.43 4.22 4.33
N VAL A 31 -7.30 3.51 4.32
CA VAL A 31 -6.20 3.78 5.26
C VAL A 31 -5.00 4.24 4.46
N HIS A 32 -4.65 5.51 4.59
CA HIS A 32 -3.44 6.10 4.04
C HIS A 32 -2.30 5.91 5.03
N ILE A 33 -1.30 5.12 4.66
CA ILE A 33 -0.22 4.63 5.50
C ILE A 33 1.09 5.25 5.03
N ASN A 34 1.76 5.99 5.91
CA ASN A 34 3.06 6.59 5.64
C ASN A 34 4.13 5.85 6.46
N LEU A 35 5.03 5.15 5.79
CA LEU A 35 6.09 4.33 6.38
C LEU A 35 7.47 5.01 6.32
N MET A 36 7.56 6.30 5.97
CA MET A 36 8.84 7.00 5.79
C MET A 36 9.75 7.05 7.03
N ASP A 37 9.21 6.83 8.23
CA ASP A 37 9.99 6.84 9.49
C ASP A 37 10.52 5.44 9.88
N LEU A 38 10.21 4.41 9.09
CA LEU A 38 10.58 3.03 9.37
C LEU A 38 11.69 2.55 8.44
N ASP A 39 12.49 1.60 8.90
CA ASP A 39 13.41 0.90 8.02
C ASP A 39 12.65 -0.04 7.05
N GLY A 40 13.34 -0.52 6.01
CA GLY A 40 12.72 -1.40 5.01
C GLY A 40 12.19 -2.70 5.59
N LYS A 41 12.82 -3.24 6.64
CA LYS A 41 12.42 -4.51 7.27
C LYS A 41 11.15 -4.35 8.08
N GLU A 42 11.04 -3.29 8.86
CA GLU A 42 9.83 -2.96 9.63
C GLU A 42 8.68 -2.57 8.70
N SER A 43 8.96 -1.77 7.66
CA SER A 43 7.98 -1.39 6.64
C SER A 43 7.38 -2.63 5.97
N GLN A 44 8.21 -3.58 5.52
CA GLN A 44 7.75 -4.83 4.91
C GLN A 44 6.90 -5.65 5.89
N ARG A 45 7.34 -5.81 7.14
CA ARG A 45 6.58 -6.57 8.15
C ARG A 45 5.20 -5.95 8.43
N ILE A 46 5.10 -4.63 8.43
CA ILE A 46 3.80 -3.94 8.57
C ILE A 46 2.93 -4.22 7.35
N LEU A 47 3.47 -4.13 6.14
CA LEU A 47 2.73 -4.41 4.91
C LEU A 47 2.27 -5.86 4.83
N ASP A 48 3.11 -6.83 5.21
CA ASP A 48 2.75 -8.26 5.27
C ASP A 48 1.59 -8.52 6.24
N TYR A 49 1.59 -7.83 7.39
CA TYR A 49 0.51 -7.94 8.36
C TYR A 49 -0.80 -7.32 7.83
N ILE A 50 -0.70 -6.16 7.18
CA ILE A 50 -1.84 -5.43 6.63
C ILE A 50 -2.43 -6.16 5.42
N SER A 51 -1.59 -6.73 4.55
CA SER A 51 -2.02 -7.45 3.34
C SER A 51 -2.92 -8.64 3.68
N GLY A 52 -2.65 -9.36 4.77
CA GLY A 52 -3.55 -10.40 5.26
C GLY A 52 -4.95 -9.89 5.60
N ALA A 53 -5.05 -8.74 6.26
CA ALA A 53 -6.35 -8.14 6.59
C ALA A 53 -7.07 -7.60 5.35
N VAL A 54 -6.33 -6.97 4.43
CA VAL A 54 -6.88 -6.47 3.16
C VAL A 54 -7.40 -7.63 2.29
N TYR A 55 -6.65 -8.73 2.22
CA TYR A 55 -7.06 -9.95 1.50
C TYR A 55 -8.38 -10.51 2.04
N ILE A 56 -8.52 -10.65 3.37
CA ILE A 56 -9.76 -11.13 3.99
C ILE A 56 -10.94 -10.19 3.72
N LYS A 57 -10.69 -8.88 3.62
CA LYS A 57 -11.69 -7.85 3.31
C LYS A 57 -11.91 -7.66 1.81
N GLU A 58 -11.27 -8.48 0.97
CA GLU A 58 -11.30 -8.38 -0.50
C GLU A 58 -10.99 -6.97 -1.01
N GLY A 59 -10.15 -6.23 -0.27
CA GLY A 59 -9.68 -4.92 -0.66
C GLY A 59 -8.41 -5.00 -1.51
N GLU A 60 -7.89 -3.84 -1.84
CA GLU A 60 -6.63 -3.68 -2.57
C GLU A 60 -5.66 -2.79 -1.79
N ILE A 61 -4.37 -2.98 -2.03
CA ILE A 61 -3.33 -2.05 -1.58
C ILE A 61 -2.80 -1.34 -2.80
N VAL A 62 -2.77 -0.01 -2.75
CA VAL A 62 -2.25 0.84 -3.81
C VAL A 62 -1.07 1.65 -3.29
N ASN A 63 -0.08 1.90 -4.15
CA ASN A 63 1.12 2.64 -3.80
C ASN A 63 1.12 3.99 -4.56
N PRO A 64 0.68 5.08 -3.91
CA PRO A 64 0.73 6.41 -4.52
C PRO A 64 2.14 7.02 -4.56
N GLY A 65 3.12 6.52 -3.82
CA GLY A 65 4.45 7.12 -3.75
C GLY A 65 5.42 6.40 -2.81
N GLU A 66 6.66 6.85 -2.76
CA GLU A 66 7.72 6.18 -2.00
C GLU A 66 7.37 6.05 -0.50
N ASN A 67 7.34 4.80 0.00
CA ASN A 67 6.96 4.46 1.36
C ASN A 67 5.56 4.96 1.78
N ILE A 68 4.68 5.25 0.82
CA ILE A 68 3.28 5.60 1.03
C ILE A 68 2.40 4.51 0.42
N PHE A 69 1.46 4.00 1.21
CA PHE A 69 0.52 2.96 0.80
C PHE A 69 -0.90 3.36 1.18
N CYS A 70 -1.88 2.90 0.40
CA CYS A 70 -3.29 3.08 0.73
C CYS A 70 -4.01 1.75 0.63
N THR A 71 -4.83 1.41 1.61
CA THR A 71 -5.74 0.26 1.51
C THR A 71 -7.10 0.75 1.04
N ILE A 72 -7.62 0.21 -0.06
CA ILE A 72 -8.95 0.55 -0.59
C ILE A 72 -9.88 -0.63 -0.33
N PRO A 73 -10.97 -0.45 0.45
CA PRO A 73 -11.99 -1.49 0.63
C PRO A 73 -12.71 -1.83 -0.68
N LYS A 74 -13.19 -3.08 -0.81
CA LYS A 74 -13.94 -3.58 -2.00
C LYS A 74 -15.09 -2.68 -2.46
N ASN A 75 -15.75 -2.00 -1.53
CA ASN A 75 -16.91 -1.16 -1.81
C ASN A 75 -16.57 0.30 -2.11
N LYS A 76 -15.28 0.62 -2.32
CA LYS A 76 -14.81 1.98 -2.62
C LYS A 76 -13.99 1.98 -3.91
N ASN A 77 -14.03 3.12 -4.60
CA ASN A 77 -13.27 3.33 -5.83
C ASN A 77 -12.15 4.34 -5.57
N HIS A 78 -11.09 4.24 -6.36
CA HIS A 78 -9.98 5.19 -6.38
C HIS A 78 -9.56 5.48 -7.83
N MET A 79 -8.85 6.59 -8.05
CA MET A 79 -8.30 6.97 -9.36
C MET A 79 -6.95 7.64 -9.15
N PHE A 80 -5.96 7.25 -9.94
CA PHE A 80 -4.69 7.96 -10.05
C PHE A 80 -4.78 8.97 -11.19
N ASP A 81 -4.48 10.24 -10.92
CA ASP A 81 -4.39 11.31 -11.91
C ASP A 81 -2.99 11.42 -12.55
N TYR A 82 -2.07 10.55 -12.14
CA TYR A 82 -0.73 10.36 -12.70
C TYR A 82 -0.47 8.90 -13.06
N LYS A 83 0.55 8.66 -13.89
CA LYS A 83 1.03 7.30 -14.14
C LYS A 83 1.65 6.75 -12.85
N ALA A 84 0.98 5.79 -12.22
CA ALA A 84 1.61 4.98 -11.18
C ALA A 84 2.86 4.32 -11.79
N LYS A 85 4.01 4.42 -11.10
CA LYS A 85 5.15 3.58 -11.43
C LYS A 85 4.77 2.15 -11.04
N THR A 86 4.26 1.38 -11.98
CA THR A 86 4.12 -0.06 -11.78
C THR A 86 5.54 -0.64 -11.79
N GLU A 87 6.10 -0.95 -10.63
CA GLU A 87 7.27 -1.82 -10.53
C GLU A 87 6.83 -3.25 -10.85
N SER A 88 6.75 -3.58 -12.14
CA SER A 88 6.93 -4.96 -12.57
C SER A 88 8.43 -5.23 -12.58
N TYR A 89 8.87 -6.26 -11.86
CA TYR A 89 10.18 -6.85 -12.06
C TYR A 89 10.38 -7.16 -13.55
N ASP A 90 11.35 -6.51 -14.19
CA ASP A 90 12.05 -7.04 -15.36
C ASP A 90 13.54 -6.74 -15.13
N GLU A 91 14.23 -7.65 -14.45
CA GLU A 91 15.69 -7.58 -14.29
C GLU A 91 16.44 -7.94 -15.60
N GLU A 92 15.77 -8.30 -16.71
CA GLU A 92 16.44 -8.82 -17.91
C GLU A 92 15.75 -8.50 -19.26
N GLU A 93 15.61 -7.23 -19.66
CA GLU A 93 15.73 -6.96 -21.12
C GLU A 93 17.20 -6.74 -21.44
N GLU A 94 17.90 -7.86 -21.69
CA GLU A 94 19.26 -7.83 -22.23
C GLU A 94 19.24 -7.10 -23.59
N ILE A 95 20.06 -6.05 -23.73
CA ILE A 95 20.20 -5.31 -24.98
C ILE A 95 20.83 -6.26 -26.01
N VAL A 96 20.02 -6.91 -26.85
CA VAL A 96 20.52 -7.70 -27.96
C VAL A 96 21.01 -6.74 -29.04
N PRO A 97 22.33 -6.64 -29.33
CA PRO A 97 22.81 -5.78 -30.39
C PRO A 97 22.44 -6.42 -31.73
N ILE A 98 21.59 -5.76 -32.50
CA ILE A 98 21.31 -6.17 -33.88
C ILE A 98 22.53 -5.81 -34.73
N TYR A 99 23.44 -6.76 -34.92
CA TYR A 99 24.47 -6.63 -35.94
C TYR A 99 23.84 -6.85 -37.30
N ARG A 100 23.59 -5.75 -38.01
CA ARG A 100 23.21 -5.77 -39.42
C ARG A 100 24.46 -6.12 -40.25
N LYS A 101 24.43 -7.26 -40.95
CA LYS A 101 25.35 -7.58 -42.04
C LYS A 101 24.59 -7.55 -43.35
#